data_AF-A0AAD2CTV3-F1
#
_entry.id   AF-A0AAD2CTV3-F1
#
_cell.length_a   1.000
_cell.length_b   1.000
_cell.length_c   1.000
_cell.angle_alpha   90.00
_cell.angle_beta   90.00
_cell.angle_gamma   90.00
#
_symmetry.space_group_name_H-M   'P 1'
#
loop_
_entity.id
_entity.type
_entity.pdbx_description
1 polymer ?
#
loop_
_entity_poly.entity_id
_entity_poly.type
_entity_poly.pdbx_seq_one_letter_code
_entity_poly.pdbx_strand_id
1 'polypeptide(L)'
;MPGDSDGSKMAAALEKVRKLNSSYQDQCMTCENWIKLIKKHHQWPDDVKNPTCSLGHGVRTYYKQRGVAAHAWYPNHFGFYTTNNGSSRKAYCSMPPNQLPSTPPSNINWKKLYSFDIDRTPLTRRRTRKYDDVFGVDKEIKNEDWKKPFRSPIPTRKSPRNHSSSPSLLFSTLVSPPQGSIASSSGTNSNCNDISEDAAAPTNYATWVYWTSSEAAREFGLIKPSRGEDNEEITDVVLGRIEKVKAAWQEPRGWRKVIEDVDSQDLYTVTDVFKLRLTCQYLIKALEIAIRDMNEVNMTWQKCCKAAIEEISKCDNWKYIKDSRTITLWHRQFRMNNECFKNKHLASTNEDKARVSHLFDFFPLAKDSLKAFIRANLHHLTTKQVCIELQDRILPQCAALRKDELVQGGVLHANEKYESQQLLEELKIPKLSIPTVYRWMRRLRYKYEVRKKCYYVDNHEKPENKRYRKKFIKRYLTLELRVYRWIQFSDAEYNGFCSENCKLEEQLKSKGFRYCNDDPKNCTLTTDRIEFHVDDHNKFWKKMLNDKVKFGRNMSVCARGEKPLICFGQDECIMKQYLFTNKAWATPEGTRSLTPKDEGMGLMISAFVS
;
A
#
# COMPACT_ATOMS: atom_id res chain seq x y z
N MET A 1 -16.25 42.50 39.06
CA MET A 1 -16.25 42.72 37.59
C MET A 1 -14.89 42.32 37.05
N PRO A 2 -14.70 41.13 36.47
CA PRO A 2 -13.39 40.71 35.96
C PRO A 2 -13.09 41.45 34.66
N GLY A 3 -11.90 42.05 34.57
CA GLY A 3 -11.43 42.88 33.47
C GLY A 3 -11.60 42.22 32.09
N ASP A 4 -12.15 43.00 31.17
CA ASP A 4 -12.66 42.56 29.87
C ASP A 4 -11.51 42.36 28.88
N SER A 5 -10.80 41.22 29.01
CA SER A 5 -9.73 40.87 28.06
C SER A 5 -10.27 40.78 26.63
N ASP A 6 -9.50 41.22 25.63
CA ASP A 6 -9.86 41.13 24.21
C ASP A 6 -10.41 39.76 23.79
N GLY A 7 -9.92 38.69 24.43
CA GLY A 7 -10.40 37.33 24.22
C GLY A 7 -11.84 37.08 24.66
N SER A 8 -12.29 37.69 25.76
CA SER A 8 -13.67 37.57 26.27
C SER A 8 -14.67 38.26 25.33
N LYS A 9 -14.34 39.47 24.86
CA LYS A 9 -15.15 40.23 23.88
C LYS A 9 -15.31 39.45 22.57
N MET A 10 -14.21 38.87 22.07
CA MET A 10 -14.20 38.05 20.86
C MET A 10 -15.00 36.75 21.00
N ALA A 11 -14.93 36.07 22.14
CA ALA A 11 -15.71 34.85 22.40
C ALA A 11 -17.22 35.13 22.49
N ALA A 12 -17.62 36.27 23.08
CA ALA A 12 -19.01 36.68 23.14
C ALA A 12 -19.57 37.04 21.74
N ALA A 13 -18.78 37.72 20.90
CA ALA A 13 -19.14 38.00 19.52
C ALA A 13 -19.31 36.71 18.69
N LEU A 14 -18.41 35.74 18.87
CA LEU A 14 -18.51 34.43 18.24
C LEU A 14 -19.81 33.71 18.61
N GLU A 15 -20.19 33.67 19.89
CA GLU A 15 -21.43 33.03 20.34
C GLU A 15 -22.68 33.67 19.72
N LYS A 16 -22.71 35.00 19.58
CA LYS A 16 -23.83 35.69 18.94
C LYS A 16 -23.99 35.27 17.48
N VAL A 17 -22.91 35.31 16.69
CA VAL A 17 -22.94 34.92 15.26
C VAL A 17 -23.37 33.48 15.09
N ARG A 18 -22.89 32.60 15.97
CA ARG A 18 -23.13 31.16 15.94
C ARG A 18 -24.55 30.77 16.31
N LYS A 19 -25.16 31.50 17.25
CA LYS A 19 -26.57 31.33 17.65
C LYS A 19 -27.55 31.98 16.68
N LEU A 20 -27.19 33.09 16.04
CA LEU A 20 -28.06 33.81 15.11
C LEU A 20 -28.17 33.15 13.73
N ASN A 21 -27.13 32.45 13.27
CA ASN A 21 -27.10 31.85 11.93
C ASN A 21 -26.94 30.33 11.97
N SER A 22 -28.05 29.61 11.82
CA SER A 22 -28.09 28.14 11.75
C SER A 22 -27.32 27.56 10.55
N SER A 23 -27.04 28.37 9.52
CA SER A 23 -26.28 27.97 8.33
C SER A 23 -24.82 27.59 8.59
N TYR A 24 -24.25 28.01 9.72
CA TYR A 24 -22.86 27.72 10.10
C TYR A 24 -22.77 26.63 11.18
N GLN A 25 -23.90 26.01 11.52
CA GLN A 25 -23.92 24.80 12.35
C GLN A 25 -23.43 23.59 11.53
N ASP A 26 -22.76 22.67 12.20
CA ASP A 26 -22.08 21.51 11.60
C ASP A 26 -20.96 21.87 10.61
N GLN A 27 -20.34 23.04 10.79
CA GLN A 27 -19.20 23.49 10.00
C GLN A 27 -17.96 23.72 10.86
N CYS A 28 -16.84 23.17 10.40
CA CYS A 28 -15.51 23.41 10.96
C CYS A 28 -14.75 24.41 10.09
N MET A 29 -14.19 25.46 10.68
CA MET A 29 -13.41 26.46 9.97
C MET A 29 -12.24 26.99 10.81
N THR A 30 -11.36 27.76 10.17
CA THR A 30 -10.18 28.38 10.80
C THR A 30 -10.58 29.59 11.65
N CYS A 31 -9.70 30.01 12.58
CA CYS A 31 -9.90 31.28 13.32
C CYS A 31 -10.12 32.47 12.39
N GLU A 32 -9.36 32.55 11.29
CA GLU A 32 -9.45 33.63 10.30
C GLU A 32 -10.83 33.71 9.65
N ASN A 33 -11.41 32.57 9.26
CA ASN A 33 -12.76 32.53 8.69
C ASN A 33 -13.84 32.87 9.72
N TRP A 34 -13.68 32.46 10.99
CA TRP A 34 -14.56 32.91 12.07
C TRP A 34 -14.47 34.41 12.31
N ILE A 35 -13.28 35.01 12.24
CA ILE A 35 -13.07 36.45 12.35
C ILE A 35 -13.80 37.19 11.22
N LYS A 36 -13.66 36.72 9.98
CA LYS A 36 -14.37 37.29 8.83
C LYS A 36 -15.90 37.20 9.00
N LEU A 37 -16.43 36.08 9.52
CA LEU A 37 -17.85 35.95 9.84
C LEU A 37 -18.31 36.91 10.94
N ILE A 38 -17.49 37.10 11.99
CA ILE A 38 -17.79 38.05 13.06
C ILE A 38 -17.84 39.47 12.50
N LYS A 39 -16.87 39.88 11.68
CA LYS A 39 -16.89 41.19 11.00
C LYS A 39 -18.09 41.37 10.09
N LYS A 40 -18.60 40.29 9.49
CA LYS A 40 -19.71 40.32 8.53
C LYS A 40 -21.09 40.36 9.20
N HIS A 41 -21.25 39.76 10.38
CA HIS A 41 -22.55 39.56 11.04
C HIS A 41 -22.66 40.18 12.44
N HIS A 42 -21.59 40.80 12.97
CA HIS A 42 -21.58 41.42 14.29
C HIS A 42 -20.73 42.71 14.32
N GLN A 43 -21.04 43.62 15.25
CA GLN A 43 -20.23 44.82 15.46
C GLN A 43 -18.85 44.41 16.00
N TRP A 44 -17.81 44.81 15.28
CA TRP A 44 -16.44 44.47 15.61
C TRP A 44 -15.92 45.35 16.76
N PRO A 45 -15.26 44.81 17.79
CA PRO A 45 -14.65 45.63 18.84
C PRO A 45 -13.39 46.31 18.28
N ASP A 46 -13.37 47.65 18.21
CA ASP A 46 -12.32 48.42 17.53
C ASP A 46 -10.93 48.35 18.20
N ASP A 47 -10.85 47.90 19.46
CA ASP A 47 -9.61 47.94 20.27
C ASP A 47 -8.73 46.67 20.20
N VAL A 48 -9.07 45.68 19.36
CA VAL A 48 -8.38 44.37 19.36
C VAL A 48 -7.11 44.38 18.50
N LYS A 49 -5.94 44.41 19.16
CA LYS A 49 -4.61 44.50 18.50
C LYS A 49 -4.18 43.25 17.72
N ASN A 50 -4.62 42.04 18.12
CA ASN A 50 -4.25 40.79 17.44
C ASN A 50 -5.43 39.78 17.38
N PRO A 51 -6.32 39.90 16.39
CA PRO A 51 -7.62 39.20 16.42
C PRO A 51 -7.52 37.67 16.36
N THR A 52 -6.54 37.12 15.64
CA THR A 52 -6.36 35.65 15.53
C THR A 52 -5.85 35.05 16.84
N CYS A 53 -4.88 35.70 17.50
CA CYS A 53 -4.39 35.25 18.80
C CYS A 53 -5.41 35.49 19.91
N SER A 54 -6.09 36.65 19.90
CA SER A 54 -7.12 37.02 20.87
C SER A 54 -8.35 36.11 20.78
N LEU A 55 -8.82 35.75 19.58
CA LEU A 55 -9.92 34.78 19.44
C LEU A 55 -9.49 33.38 19.90
N GLY A 56 -8.30 32.92 19.49
CA GLY A 56 -7.80 31.59 19.85
C GLY A 56 -7.57 31.40 21.35
N HIS A 57 -7.03 32.42 22.02
CA HIS A 57 -6.86 32.46 23.48
C HIS A 57 -8.21 32.67 24.19
N GLY A 58 -9.00 33.63 23.73
CA GLY A 58 -10.32 33.97 24.26
C GLY A 58 -11.29 32.81 24.28
N VAL A 59 -11.40 32.07 23.18
CA VAL A 59 -12.20 30.85 23.09
C VAL A 59 -11.74 29.81 24.11
N ARG A 60 -10.42 29.55 24.20
CA ARG A 60 -9.89 28.56 25.14
C ARG A 60 -10.22 28.92 26.59
N THR A 61 -10.04 30.18 26.96
CA THR A 61 -10.27 30.67 28.33
C THR A 61 -11.77 30.74 28.65
N TYR A 62 -12.59 31.27 27.73
CA TYR A 62 -14.04 31.46 27.89
C TYR A 62 -14.81 30.15 28.10
N TYR A 63 -14.47 29.09 27.36
CA TYR A 63 -15.12 27.78 27.52
C TYR A 63 -14.53 26.97 28.68
N LYS A 64 -13.22 27.09 28.95
CA LYS A 64 -12.58 26.43 30.11
C LYS A 64 -13.12 26.97 31.44
N GLN A 65 -13.33 28.28 31.55
CA GLN A 65 -13.93 28.91 32.75
C GLN A 65 -15.38 28.48 32.99
N ARG A 66 -16.09 28.02 31.95
CA ARG A 66 -17.46 27.49 32.04
C ARG A 66 -17.52 25.97 32.10
N GLY A 67 -16.41 25.31 32.45
CA GLY A 67 -16.37 23.86 32.68
C GLY A 67 -16.40 23.00 31.41
N VAL A 68 -16.16 23.56 30.22
CA VAL A 68 -16.15 22.80 28.96
C VAL A 68 -14.74 22.63 28.41
N ALA A 69 -14.28 21.38 28.36
CA ALA A 69 -13.06 21.03 27.64
C ALA A 69 -13.35 21.01 26.13
N ALA A 70 -13.05 22.11 25.43
CA ALA A 70 -13.28 22.24 23.98
C ALA A 70 -12.53 21.22 23.11
N HIS A 71 -11.63 20.41 23.69
CA HIS A 71 -10.84 19.36 23.03
C HIS A 71 -11.51 17.98 23.12
N ALA A 72 -12.59 17.86 23.89
CA ALA A 72 -13.24 16.60 24.18
C ALA A 72 -14.40 16.36 23.20
N TRP A 73 -14.35 15.25 22.46
CA TRP A 73 -15.40 14.82 21.53
C TRP A 73 -16.56 14.15 22.27
N TYR A 74 -17.06 14.84 23.30
CA TYR A 74 -18.28 14.49 24.01
C TYR A 74 -19.31 15.62 23.82
N PRO A 75 -20.61 15.30 23.67
CA PRO A 75 -21.65 16.30 23.62
C PRO A 75 -21.50 17.32 24.76
N ASN A 76 -21.39 18.61 24.41
CA ASN A 76 -21.37 19.67 25.41
C ASN A 76 -22.54 20.64 25.19
N HIS A 77 -23.04 21.22 26.28
CA HIS A 77 -24.16 22.15 26.28
C HIS A 77 -23.92 23.40 25.41
N PHE A 78 -22.66 23.74 25.14
CA PHE A 78 -22.33 24.85 24.24
C PHE A 78 -22.27 24.42 22.77
N GLY A 79 -22.18 23.13 22.44
CA GLY A 79 -22.04 22.66 21.06
C GLY A 79 -20.81 23.23 20.35
N PHE A 80 -19.69 23.47 21.04
CA PHE A 80 -18.48 24.03 20.42
C PHE A 80 -17.30 23.08 20.58
N TYR A 81 -16.55 22.85 19.49
CA TYR A 81 -15.49 21.84 19.43
C TYR A 81 -14.23 22.37 18.76
N THR A 82 -13.07 21.93 19.23
CA THR A 82 -11.76 22.27 18.67
C THR A 82 -10.97 21.02 18.34
N THR A 83 -10.26 21.07 17.22
CA THR A 83 -9.43 19.97 16.73
C THR A 83 -8.14 20.51 16.13
N ASN A 84 -7.10 19.67 16.14
CA ASN A 84 -5.79 19.97 15.57
C ASN A 84 -5.36 18.87 14.60
N ASN A 85 -4.42 19.18 13.71
CA ASN A 85 -3.92 18.25 12.69
C ASN A 85 -2.58 17.61 13.08
N GLY A 86 -2.20 17.63 14.36
CA GLY A 86 -0.86 17.24 14.82
C GLY A 86 0.25 18.28 14.58
N SER A 87 -0.04 19.41 13.92
CA SER A 87 0.79 20.63 13.90
C SER A 87 0.09 21.74 14.70
N SER A 88 0.74 22.89 14.90
CA SER A 88 0.21 24.05 15.66
C SER A 88 -1.11 24.66 15.13
N ARG A 89 -1.69 24.05 14.09
CA ARG A 89 -2.86 24.48 13.34
C ARG A 89 -4.15 23.92 13.94
N LYS A 90 -5.15 24.80 14.13
CA LYS A 90 -6.44 24.49 14.78
C LYS A 90 -7.63 24.77 13.87
N ALA A 91 -8.68 23.96 14.04
CA ALA A 91 -10.01 24.22 13.49
C ALA A 91 -11.04 24.24 14.61
N TYR A 92 -12.09 25.04 14.40
CA TYR A 92 -13.16 25.32 15.35
C TYR A 92 -14.50 25.00 14.71
N CYS A 93 -15.29 24.14 15.35
CA CYS A 93 -16.54 23.62 14.82
C CYS A 93 -17.72 24.07 15.69
N SER A 94 -18.77 24.56 15.05
CA SER A 94 -20.03 24.87 15.70
C SER A 94 -21.04 23.75 15.53
N MET A 95 -21.74 23.40 16.60
CA MET A 95 -22.89 22.51 16.63
C MET A 95 -24.02 23.11 17.48
N PRO A 96 -25.26 22.64 17.27
CA PRO A 96 -26.31 22.80 18.26
C PRO A 96 -25.87 22.23 19.63
N PRO A 97 -26.44 22.76 20.73
CA PRO A 97 -26.20 22.21 22.07
C PRO A 97 -26.36 20.69 22.12
N ASN A 98 -25.43 20.01 22.79
CA ASN A 98 -25.45 18.56 23.00
C ASN A 98 -25.39 17.71 21.71
N GLN A 99 -24.93 18.26 20.59
CA GLN A 99 -24.69 17.50 19.36
C GLN A 99 -23.21 17.46 18.99
N LEU A 100 -22.77 16.33 18.43
CA LEU A 100 -21.41 16.15 17.91
C LEU A 100 -21.35 16.50 16.42
N PRO A 101 -20.21 17.03 15.93
CA PRO A 101 -20.01 17.25 14.50
C PRO A 101 -20.18 15.98 13.68
N SER A 102 -20.87 16.08 12.55
CA SER A 102 -21.10 14.97 11.62
C SER A 102 -19.80 14.42 11.03
N THR A 103 -18.77 15.27 10.96
CA THR A 103 -17.43 14.91 10.51
C THR A 103 -16.51 14.70 11.72
N PRO A 104 -16.03 13.46 11.97
CA PRO A 104 -15.09 13.20 13.06
C PRO A 104 -13.77 13.93 12.83
N PRO A 105 -13.00 14.27 13.89
CA PRO A 105 -11.74 15.02 13.78
C PRO A 105 -10.74 14.33 12.85
N SER A 106 -10.72 13.00 12.84
CA SER A 106 -9.84 12.18 11.99
C SER A 106 -10.15 12.25 10.49
N ASN A 107 -11.32 12.77 10.11
CA ASN A 107 -11.78 12.83 8.72
C ASN A 107 -11.90 14.27 8.18
N ILE A 108 -11.47 15.27 8.96
CA ILE A 108 -11.44 16.66 8.50
C ILE A 108 -10.41 16.76 7.37
N ASN A 109 -10.86 17.16 6.19
CA ASN A 109 -9.97 17.47 5.07
C ASN A 109 -9.30 18.84 5.31
N TRP A 110 -8.17 18.82 6.02
CA TRP A 110 -7.42 20.01 6.37
C TRP A 110 -7.00 20.86 5.16
N LYS A 111 -6.66 20.23 4.02
CA LYS A 111 -6.32 20.97 2.79
C LYS A 111 -7.51 21.81 2.31
N LYS A 112 -8.71 21.21 2.28
CA LYS A 112 -9.94 21.91 1.88
C LYS A 112 -10.32 23.01 2.88
N LEU A 113 -10.14 22.77 4.18
CA LEU A 113 -10.47 23.70 5.25
C LEU A 113 -9.56 24.95 5.27
N TYR A 114 -8.27 24.79 4.92
CA TYR A 114 -7.35 25.93 4.79
C TYR A 114 -7.45 26.65 3.44
N SER A 115 -7.89 25.98 2.37
CA SER A 115 -8.20 26.64 1.10
C SER A 115 -9.58 27.32 1.08
N PHE A 116 -10.41 27.10 2.11
CA PHE A 116 -11.74 27.68 2.22
C PHE A 116 -11.64 29.14 2.65
N ASP A 117 -12.35 30.01 1.93
CA ASP A 117 -12.44 31.44 2.21
C ASP A 117 -13.92 31.85 2.19
N ILE A 118 -14.41 32.34 3.33
CA ILE A 118 -15.83 32.70 3.49
C ILE A 118 -16.26 33.83 2.54
N ASP A 119 -15.34 34.72 2.16
CA ASP A 119 -15.64 35.85 1.28
C ASP A 119 -15.91 35.41 -0.17
N ARG A 120 -15.44 34.22 -0.56
CA ARG A 120 -15.64 33.65 -1.90
C ARG A 120 -16.91 32.83 -2.04
N THR A 121 -17.73 32.74 -0.98
CA THR A 121 -18.94 31.88 -0.96
C THR A 121 -20.21 32.74 -1.11
N PRO A 122 -21.01 32.57 -2.19
CA PRO A 122 -22.28 33.29 -2.34
C PRO A 122 -23.31 32.79 -1.31
N LEU A 123 -23.97 33.71 -0.61
CA LEU A 123 -25.06 33.38 0.33
C LEU A 123 -26.32 32.95 -0.45
N THR A 124 -26.50 31.65 -0.69
CA THR A 124 -27.79 31.14 -1.17
C THR A 124 -28.80 31.11 -0.03
N ARG A 125 -29.73 32.07 -0.04
CA ARG A 125 -30.93 32.12 0.81
C ARG A 125 -31.81 30.90 0.47
N ARG A 126 -31.74 29.82 1.25
CA ARG A 126 -32.62 28.66 1.06
C ARG A 126 -33.96 28.90 1.75
N ARG A 127 -35.02 28.98 0.93
CA ARG A 127 -36.42 28.81 1.34
C ARG A 127 -36.58 27.47 2.06
N THR A 128 -37.17 27.50 3.24
CA THR A 128 -37.76 26.33 3.90
C THR A 128 -38.90 25.78 3.05
N ARG A 129 -38.83 24.49 2.69
CA ARG A 129 -40.01 23.72 2.27
C ARG A 129 -40.22 22.62 3.31
N LYS A 130 -41.35 22.72 4.00
CA LYS A 130 -41.97 21.64 4.77
C LYS A 130 -42.23 20.48 3.81
N TYR A 131 -41.92 19.26 4.27
CA TYR A 131 -42.41 18.04 3.66
C TYR A 131 -43.71 17.71 4.38
N ASP A 132 -44.83 17.87 3.69
CA ASP A 132 -46.07 17.20 4.06
C ASP A 132 -46.11 15.88 3.29
N ASP A 133 -46.33 14.80 4.04
CA ASP A 133 -46.77 13.49 3.53
C ASP A 133 -48.06 13.66 2.73
N VAL A 134 -48.21 12.93 1.61
CA VAL A 134 -49.42 12.18 1.23
C VAL A 134 -49.12 11.31 -0.01
N PHE A 135 -49.56 10.06 0.09
CA PHE A 135 -49.63 8.99 -0.90
C PHE A 135 -50.33 9.36 -2.22
N GLY A 136 -49.95 8.70 -3.34
CA GLY A 136 -50.93 8.17 -4.29
C GLY A 136 -50.80 8.51 -5.79
N VAL A 137 -50.65 7.44 -6.58
CA VAL A 137 -51.29 7.15 -7.89
C VAL A 137 -50.70 7.72 -9.19
N ASP A 138 -50.70 6.83 -10.18
CA ASP A 138 -50.15 6.81 -11.54
C ASP A 138 -50.53 7.97 -12.47
N LYS A 139 -49.66 8.28 -13.45
CA LYS A 139 -50.06 8.56 -14.85
C LYS A 139 -48.90 8.54 -15.86
N GLU A 140 -49.28 8.13 -17.06
CA GLU A 140 -48.49 7.77 -18.24
C GLU A 140 -47.76 8.90 -18.99
N ILE A 141 -46.88 8.42 -19.86
CA ILE A 141 -45.90 9.00 -20.79
C ILE A 141 -46.48 9.99 -21.81
N LYS A 142 -45.71 11.03 -22.20
CA LYS A 142 -45.51 11.43 -23.62
C LYS A 142 -44.08 11.94 -23.89
N ASN A 143 -43.50 11.41 -24.97
CA ASN A 143 -42.21 11.75 -25.59
C ASN A 143 -42.29 13.07 -26.38
N GLU A 144 -41.15 13.77 -26.52
CA GLU A 144 -40.63 14.28 -27.80
C GLU A 144 -39.18 14.83 -27.64
N ASP A 145 -38.23 14.12 -28.30
CA ASP A 145 -37.07 14.54 -29.11
C ASP A 145 -36.23 15.81 -28.77
N TRP A 146 -34.89 15.92 -28.86
CA TRP A 146 -33.73 15.09 -29.25
C TRP A 146 -32.47 16.01 -29.05
N LYS A 147 -31.38 15.67 -28.32
CA LYS A 147 -29.99 15.40 -28.80
C LYS A 147 -28.97 15.41 -27.62
N LYS A 148 -28.10 14.39 -27.59
CA LYS A 148 -27.01 14.03 -26.62
C LYS A 148 -25.75 14.94 -26.74
N PRO A 149 -24.68 14.86 -25.89
CA PRO A 149 -24.34 13.82 -24.90
C PRO A 149 -23.90 14.29 -23.50
N PHE A 150 -24.35 13.55 -22.49
CA PHE A 150 -23.89 13.66 -21.11
C PHE A 150 -22.50 13.02 -20.97
N ARG A 151 -21.47 13.84 -20.71
CA ARG A 151 -20.21 13.39 -20.09
C ARG A 151 -20.47 13.25 -18.59
N SER A 152 -20.56 12.01 -18.09
CA SER A 152 -20.51 11.76 -16.65
C SER A 152 -19.04 11.74 -16.18
N PRO A 153 -18.65 12.55 -15.18
CA PRO A 153 -17.41 12.35 -14.45
C PRO A 153 -17.48 11.12 -13.54
N ILE A 154 -16.38 10.38 -13.59
CA ILE A 154 -15.95 9.24 -12.77
C ILE A 154 -16.43 9.31 -11.30
N PRO A 155 -17.09 8.26 -10.75
CA PRO A 155 -17.35 8.16 -9.32
C PRO A 155 -16.06 7.78 -8.56
N THR A 156 -15.60 8.68 -7.69
CA THR A 156 -14.58 8.37 -6.70
C THR A 156 -15.18 7.49 -5.60
N ARG A 157 -14.72 6.24 -5.54
CA ARG A 157 -15.20 5.20 -4.63
C ARG A 157 -14.71 5.45 -3.20
N LYS A 158 -15.67 5.58 -2.28
CA LYS A 158 -15.50 5.53 -0.82
C LYS A 158 -14.91 4.18 -0.40
N SER A 159 -13.97 4.18 0.55
CA SER A 159 -13.49 2.95 1.22
C SER A 159 -14.40 2.57 2.39
N PRO A 160 -14.68 1.28 2.63
CA PRO A 160 -15.37 0.81 3.83
C PRO A 160 -14.48 0.96 5.07
N ARG A 161 -15.04 1.50 6.16
CA ARG A 161 -14.42 1.53 7.49
C ARG A 161 -14.57 0.16 8.16
N ASN A 162 -13.46 -0.39 8.64
CA ASN A 162 -13.47 -1.48 9.61
C ASN A 162 -13.76 -0.90 10.99
N HIS A 163 -14.81 -1.40 11.64
CA HIS A 163 -14.98 -1.27 13.08
C HIS A 163 -14.06 -2.28 13.78
N SER A 164 -13.15 -1.79 14.61
CA SER A 164 -12.50 -2.60 15.64
C SER A 164 -12.54 -1.80 16.94
N SER A 165 -13.58 -2.02 17.70
CA SER A 165 -13.64 -1.73 19.13
C SER A 165 -12.64 -2.64 19.83
N SER A 166 -11.80 -2.10 20.70
CA SER A 166 -11.19 -2.90 21.76
C SER A 166 -11.21 -2.11 23.07
N PRO A 167 -11.45 -2.78 24.20
CA PRO A 167 -11.90 -2.16 25.43
C PRO A 167 -10.71 -1.68 26.26
N SER A 168 -10.85 -0.49 26.83
CA SER A 168 -10.04 0.01 27.93
C SER A 168 -10.44 -0.72 29.21
N LEU A 169 -9.53 -1.51 29.80
CA LEU A 169 -9.68 -1.99 31.17
C LEU A 169 -9.08 -0.98 32.13
N LEU A 170 -9.95 -0.53 33.03
CA LEU A 170 -9.70 0.38 34.14
C LEU A 170 -8.88 -0.33 35.22
N PHE A 171 -7.87 0.37 35.74
CA PHE A 171 -7.19 0.03 36.98
C PHE A 171 -8.13 0.34 38.16
N SER A 172 -8.49 -0.68 38.93
CA SER A 172 -9.09 -0.52 40.27
C SER A 172 -8.11 -1.08 41.29
N THR A 173 -7.59 -0.17 42.12
CA THR A 173 -6.69 -0.44 43.25
C THR A 173 -7.54 -0.43 44.52
N LEU A 174 -7.67 -1.54 45.24
CA LEU A 174 -7.90 -1.55 46.68
C LEU A 174 -7.49 -2.91 47.27
N VAL A 175 -7.05 -2.84 48.53
CA VAL A 175 -6.80 -3.90 49.53
C VAL A 175 -5.33 -4.36 49.70
N SER A 176 -4.77 -3.92 50.82
CA SER A 176 -3.77 -4.61 51.66
C SER A 176 -4.37 -4.67 53.08
N PRO A 177 -3.81 -5.38 54.09
CA PRO A 177 -2.95 -6.57 54.13
C PRO A 177 -3.58 -7.68 55.05
N PRO A 178 -2.85 -8.72 55.49
CA PRO A 178 -2.21 -8.61 56.82
C PRO A 178 -0.82 -9.28 56.96
N GLN A 179 -0.25 -9.01 58.14
CA GLN A 179 1.12 -9.19 58.61
C GLN A 179 1.59 -10.64 58.83
N GLY A 180 2.93 -10.82 58.85
CA GLY A 180 3.62 -11.98 59.40
C GLY A 180 5.13 -11.70 59.52
N SER A 181 5.65 -11.90 60.73
CA SER A 181 6.87 -11.39 61.36
C SER A 181 8.13 -12.28 61.26
N ILE A 182 9.23 -11.78 61.86
CA ILE A 182 10.47 -12.45 62.36
C ILE A 182 11.68 -12.29 61.42
N ALA A 183 12.92 -11.94 61.81
CA ALA A 183 13.51 -11.29 62.99
C ALA A 183 15.00 -10.97 62.66
N SER A 184 15.45 -9.86 63.23
CA SER A 184 16.78 -9.50 63.78
C SER A 184 18.04 -10.32 63.45
N SER A 185 19.11 -9.60 63.09
CA SER A 185 20.36 -9.63 63.88
C SER A 185 21.21 -8.38 63.66
N SER A 186 21.73 -7.90 64.78
CA SER A 186 22.32 -6.61 65.13
C SER A 186 23.84 -6.54 65.02
N GLY A 187 24.35 -5.31 65.04
CA GLY A 187 25.70 -4.94 65.50
C GLY A 187 26.11 -3.56 64.99
N THR A 188 25.73 -2.46 65.66
CA THR A 188 26.54 -1.66 66.64
C THR A 188 27.83 -1.08 66.06
N ASN A 189 28.26 0.16 66.28
CA ASN A 189 27.75 1.40 66.90
C ASN A 189 28.92 2.39 66.75
N SER A 190 28.69 3.65 66.40
CA SER A 190 29.46 4.78 66.95
C SER A 190 28.89 6.13 66.50
N ASN A 191 28.37 6.87 67.50
CA ASN A 191 28.05 8.30 67.58
C ASN A 191 29.05 9.21 66.83
N CYS A 192 28.72 10.45 66.42
CA CYS A 192 28.26 11.57 67.26
C CYS A 192 27.48 12.63 66.47
N ASN A 193 26.56 13.33 67.16
CA ASN A 193 25.89 14.56 66.72
C ASN A 193 26.87 15.73 66.58
N ASP A 194 26.60 16.66 65.66
CA ASP A 194 26.55 18.10 65.97
C ASP A 194 25.84 18.92 64.89
N ILE A 195 25.15 19.96 65.35
CA ILE A 195 24.33 20.93 64.61
C ILE A 195 25.20 22.10 64.16
N SER A 196 25.11 22.54 62.90
CA SER A 196 25.16 23.97 62.54
C SER A 196 24.88 24.23 61.05
N GLU A 197 24.10 25.29 60.81
CA GLU A 197 23.81 25.94 59.53
C GLU A 197 25.04 26.53 58.83
N ASP A 198 24.88 26.71 57.52
CA ASP A 198 25.60 27.63 56.61
C ASP A 198 27.13 27.57 56.51
N ALA A 199 27.61 26.99 55.40
CA ALA A 199 28.55 27.69 54.50
C ALA A 199 28.71 26.92 53.19
N ALA A 200 28.56 27.63 52.07
CA ALA A 200 28.91 27.15 50.75
C ALA A 200 30.36 26.68 50.71
N ALA A 201 30.59 25.37 50.57
CA ALA A 201 31.90 24.83 50.26
C ALA A 201 32.21 25.10 48.79
N PRO A 202 33.39 25.67 48.46
CA PRO A 202 33.76 25.97 47.09
C PRO A 202 33.99 24.64 46.35
N THR A 203 33.22 24.40 45.29
CA THR A 203 33.44 23.27 44.40
C THR A 203 34.88 23.32 43.90
N ASN A 204 35.66 22.30 44.26
CA ASN A 204 37.04 22.15 43.84
C ASN A 204 37.06 21.91 42.31
N TYR A 205 37.36 22.94 41.52
CA TYR A 205 37.45 22.92 40.05
C TYR A 205 38.69 22.17 39.53
N ALA A 206 39.10 21.09 40.19
CA ALA A 206 40.08 20.16 39.67
C ALA A 206 39.36 19.11 38.80
N THR A 207 39.33 19.37 37.49
CA THR A 207 38.97 18.42 36.41
C THR A 207 37.61 17.72 36.55
N TRP A 208 36.52 18.45 36.31
CA TRP A 208 35.25 17.79 35.95
C TRP A 208 35.42 17.12 34.58
N VAL A 209 35.48 15.79 34.59
CA VAL A 209 35.52 14.96 33.37
C VAL A 209 34.16 14.29 33.23
N TYR A 210 33.39 14.68 32.21
CA TYR A 210 32.03 14.19 31.97
C TYR A 210 31.97 12.65 32.01
N TRP A 211 32.99 11.98 31.48
CA TRP A 211 33.07 10.52 31.37
C TRP A 211 33.09 9.77 32.70
N THR A 212 33.39 10.44 33.82
CA THR A 212 33.31 9.86 35.17
C THR A 212 31.93 10.04 35.83
N SER A 213 31.01 10.73 35.16
CA SER A 213 29.69 11.05 35.71
C SER A 213 28.70 9.88 35.59
N SER A 214 27.71 9.86 36.50
CA SER A 214 26.56 8.94 36.41
C SER A 214 25.74 9.14 35.13
N GLU A 215 25.77 10.34 34.56
CA GLU A 215 25.12 10.62 33.28
C GLU A 215 25.84 9.92 32.12
N ALA A 216 27.17 9.97 32.08
CA ALA A 216 27.96 9.23 31.10
C ALA A 216 27.74 7.72 31.22
N ALA A 217 27.68 7.18 32.44
CA ALA A 217 27.36 5.77 32.68
C ALA A 217 25.98 5.40 32.11
N ARG A 218 24.97 6.25 32.32
CA ARG A 218 23.62 6.04 31.79
C ARG A 218 23.54 6.18 30.26
N GLU A 219 24.21 7.16 29.68
CA GLU A 219 24.11 7.50 28.26
C GLU A 219 25.07 6.71 27.37
N PHE A 220 26.17 6.17 27.90
CA PHE A 220 27.20 5.50 27.09
C PHE A 220 27.67 4.15 27.63
N GLY A 221 27.44 3.85 28.90
CA GLY A 221 27.83 2.59 29.52
C GLY A 221 27.11 1.36 28.98
N LEU A 222 27.68 0.19 29.32
CA LEU A 222 27.16 -1.14 29.02
C LEU A 222 25.84 -1.42 29.77
N ILE A 223 25.04 -2.34 29.24
CA ILE A 223 23.76 -2.74 29.83
C ILE A 223 23.92 -4.15 30.37
N LYS A 224 23.91 -4.29 31.70
CA LYS A 224 24.18 -5.53 32.46
C LYS A 224 25.58 -6.08 32.15
N PRO A 225 26.65 -5.43 32.63
CA PRO A 225 28.00 -5.88 32.37
C PRO A 225 28.24 -7.23 33.04
N SER A 226 29.07 -8.07 32.43
CA SER A 226 29.58 -9.29 33.07
C SER A 226 30.55 -8.91 34.20
N ARG A 227 30.82 -9.80 35.16
CA ARG A 227 31.69 -9.53 36.34
C ARG A 227 33.10 -8.97 36.04
N GLY A 228 33.55 -8.99 34.78
CA GLY A 228 34.80 -8.37 34.31
C GLY A 228 34.64 -7.04 33.54
N GLU A 229 33.44 -6.76 33.03
CA GLU A 229 33.11 -5.57 32.21
C GLU A 229 32.60 -4.40 33.07
N ASP A 230 32.26 -4.64 34.34
CA ASP A 230 31.80 -3.62 35.30
C ASP A 230 32.88 -2.54 35.60
N ASN A 231 34.15 -2.85 35.32
CA ASN A 231 35.30 -1.97 35.59
C ASN A 231 35.86 -1.29 34.33
N GLU A 232 35.24 -1.45 33.15
CA GLU A 232 35.70 -0.78 31.93
C GLU A 232 35.43 0.73 31.99
N GLU A 233 36.42 1.53 31.57
CA GLU A 233 36.22 2.98 31.44
C GLU A 233 35.17 3.26 30.37
N ILE A 234 34.22 4.16 30.65
CA ILE A 234 33.12 4.47 29.72
C ILE A 234 33.66 4.99 28.38
N THR A 235 34.79 5.68 28.40
CA THR A 235 35.52 6.13 27.22
C THR A 235 35.90 4.95 26.33
N ASP A 236 36.45 3.88 26.90
CA ASP A 236 36.85 2.66 26.19
C ASP A 236 35.64 1.91 25.63
N VAL A 237 34.54 1.84 26.39
CA VAL A 237 33.27 1.28 25.91
C VAL A 237 32.77 2.02 24.66
N VAL A 238 32.90 3.35 24.64
CA VAL A 238 32.51 4.16 23.47
C VAL A 238 33.47 3.95 22.30
N LEU A 239 34.78 3.85 22.53
CA LEU A 239 35.76 3.57 21.49
C LEU A 239 35.54 2.20 20.85
N GLY A 240 35.37 1.14 21.65
CA GLY A 240 35.04 -0.20 21.15
C GLY A 240 33.71 -0.22 20.38
N ARG A 241 32.72 0.56 20.82
CA ARG A 241 31.46 0.75 20.08
C ARG A 241 31.69 1.43 18.73
N ILE A 242 32.52 2.47 18.67
CA ILE A 242 32.89 3.14 17.42
C ILE A 242 33.54 2.13 16.47
N GLU A 243 34.50 1.34 16.93
CA GLU A 243 35.18 0.33 16.12
C GLU A 243 34.21 -0.71 15.54
N LYS A 244 33.30 -1.25 16.37
CA LYS A 244 32.29 -2.23 15.93
C LYS A 244 31.38 -1.66 14.86
N VAL A 245 30.88 -0.44 15.04
CA VAL A 245 29.98 0.22 14.08
C VAL A 245 30.75 0.67 12.82
N LYS A 246 32.03 1.03 12.95
CA LYS A 246 32.92 1.40 11.84
C LYS A 246 33.25 0.20 10.95
N ALA A 247 33.49 -0.98 11.52
CA ALA A 247 33.59 -2.22 10.75
C ALA A 247 32.32 -2.51 9.94
N ALA A 248 31.13 -2.23 10.50
CA ALA A 248 29.87 -2.39 9.78
C ALA A 248 29.68 -1.43 8.59
N TRP A 249 30.23 -0.22 8.69
CA TRP A 249 30.23 0.76 7.61
C TRP A 249 31.24 0.41 6.50
N GLN A 250 32.48 0.08 6.86
CA GLN A 250 33.61 -0.04 5.94
C GLN A 250 33.73 -1.44 5.31
N GLU A 251 33.50 -2.52 6.06
CA GLU A 251 33.73 -3.87 5.55
C GLU A 251 32.55 -4.38 4.71
N PRO A 252 32.80 -5.11 3.60
CA PRO A 252 31.76 -5.70 2.75
C PRO A 252 30.73 -6.55 3.52
N ARG A 253 31.18 -7.33 4.51
CA ARG A 253 30.34 -8.21 5.35
C ARG A 253 30.25 -7.76 6.81
N GLY A 254 30.92 -6.67 7.20
CA GLY A 254 30.95 -6.22 8.59
C GLY A 254 29.58 -5.83 9.14
N TRP A 255 28.66 -5.39 8.26
CA TRP A 255 27.29 -5.03 8.64
C TRP A 255 26.50 -6.18 9.27
N ARG A 256 26.89 -7.44 8.99
CA ARG A 256 26.25 -8.61 9.62
C ARG A 256 26.60 -8.70 11.11
N LYS A 257 27.81 -8.30 11.51
CA LYS A 257 28.29 -8.35 12.90
C LYS A 257 27.53 -7.40 13.85
N VAL A 258 26.84 -6.41 13.29
CA VAL A 258 26.00 -5.46 14.05
C VAL A 258 24.51 -5.81 13.99
N ILE A 259 24.16 -7.00 13.52
CA ILE A 259 22.79 -7.55 13.57
C ILE A 259 22.79 -8.74 14.53
N GLU A 260 21.75 -8.84 15.36
CA GLU A 260 21.61 -9.84 16.42
C GLU A 260 21.83 -11.30 15.97
N ASP A 261 21.34 -11.68 14.79
CA ASP A 261 21.46 -13.04 14.24
C ASP A 261 22.49 -13.16 13.10
N VAL A 262 23.26 -12.10 12.85
CA VAL A 262 24.24 -12.05 11.73
C VAL A 262 23.58 -12.19 10.35
N ASP A 263 22.27 -11.92 10.26
CA ASP A 263 21.43 -12.17 9.07
C ASP A 263 21.58 -13.61 8.55
N SER A 264 21.41 -14.57 9.46
CA SER A 264 21.54 -16.01 9.26
C SER A 264 20.69 -16.57 8.10
N GLN A 265 19.57 -15.92 7.78
CA GLN A 265 18.63 -16.31 6.72
C GLN A 265 18.76 -15.48 5.43
N ASP A 266 19.79 -14.64 5.32
CA ASP A 266 20.08 -13.78 4.15
C ASP A 266 18.86 -12.94 3.72
N LEU A 267 18.20 -12.31 4.69
CA LEU A 267 16.94 -11.59 4.48
C LEU A 267 17.15 -10.11 4.18
N TYR A 268 18.34 -9.56 4.45
CA TYR A 268 18.66 -8.16 4.17
C TYR A 268 18.85 -7.91 2.68
N THR A 269 18.00 -7.05 2.10
CA THR A 269 18.19 -6.60 0.72
C THR A 269 19.36 -5.62 0.62
N VAL A 270 19.89 -5.40 -0.59
CA VAL A 270 20.93 -4.38 -0.85
C VAL A 270 20.53 -3.00 -0.30
N THR A 271 19.25 -2.63 -0.43
CA THR A 271 18.70 -1.38 0.11
C THR A 271 18.69 -1.36 1.63
N ASP A 272 18.47 -2.51 2.28
CA ASP A 272 18.49 -2.62 3.74
C ASP A 272 19.90 -2.46 4.28
N VAL A 273 20.88 -3.09 3.63
CA VAL A 273 22.30 -2.95 3.95
C VAL A 273 22.74 -1.50 3.78
N PHE A 274 22.36 -0.84 2.68
CA PHE A 274 22.68 0.57 2.44
C PHE A 274 22.14 1.48 3.57
N LYS A 275 20.88 1.30 3.99
CA LYS A 275 20.29 2.10 5.09
C LYS A 275 20.93 1.82 6.44
N LEU A 276 21.27 0.56 6.72
CA LEU A 276 21.98 0.16 7.93
C LEU A 276 23.36 0.81 7.99
N ARG A 277 24.08 0.80 6.86
CA ARG A 277 25.35 1.49 6.73
C ARG A 277 25.22 2.99 6.99
N LEU A 278 24.25 3.68 6.37
CA LEU A 278 24.02 5.10 6.67
C LEU A 278 23.77 5.33 8.16
N THR A 279 22.97 4.45 8.79
CA THR A 279 22.73 4.49 10.25
C THR A 279 24.05 4.41 11.03
N CYS A 280 24.94 3.50 10.64
CA CYS A 280 26.27 3.34 11.25
C CYS A 280 27.13 4.60 11.09
N GLN A 281 27.16 5.21 9.89
CA GLN A 281 27.91 6.44 9.62
C GLN A 281 27.51 7.60 10.56
N TYR A 282 26.21 7.82 10.74
CA TYR A 282 25.71 8.85 11.66
C TYR A 282 26.04 8.55 13.12
N LEU A 283 25.98 7.28 13.54
CA LEU A 283 26.34 6.87 14.89
C LEU A 283 27.83 7.04 15.18
N ILE A 284 28.70 6.62 14.26
CA ILE A 284 30.16 6.82 14.36
C ILE A 284 30.45 8.29 14.57
N LYS A 285 29.92 9.15 13.69
CA LYS A 285 30.20 10.59 13.76
C LYS A 285 29.70 11.22 15.05
N ALA A 286 28.50 10.85 15.51
CA ALA A 286 27.97 11.37 16.77
C ALA A 286 28.81 10.94 17.98
N LEU A 287 29.26 9.68 18.02
CA LEU A 287 30.10 9.16 19.10
C LEU A 287 31.53 9.76 19.07
N GLU A 288 32.11 9.97 17.89
CA GLU A 288 33.41 10.68 17.73
C GLU A 288 33.32 12.10 18.29
N ILE A 289 32.24 12.83 17.94
CA ILE A 289 31.98 14.18 18.46
C ILE A 289 31.75 14.13 19.98
N ALA A 290 31.09 13.08 20.49
CA ALA A 290 30.91 12.95 21.93
C ALA A 290 32.25 12.79 22.66
N ILE A 291 33.14 11.92 22.18
CA ILE A 291 34.48 11.74 22.76
C ILE A 291 35.27 13.05 22.75
N ARG A 292 35.20 13.79 21.64
CA ARG A 292 35.92 15.05 21.47
C ARG A 292 35.39 16.18 22.36
N ASP A 293 34.07 16.33 22.44
CA ASP A 293 33.45 17.60 22.88
C ASP A 293 32.62 17.45 24.19
N MET A 294 32.36 16.26 24.73
CA MET A 294 31.47 16.10 25.90
C MET A 294 32.02 16.67 27.22
N ASN A 295 33.34 16.90 27.31
CA ASN A 295 33.93 17.60 28.45
C ASN A 295 33.73 19.12 28.39
N GLU A 296 33.22 19.65 27.27
CA GLU A 296 32.89 21.07 27.15
C GLU A 296 31.63 21.45 27.93
N VAL A 297 31.62 22.67 28.47
CA VAL A 297 30.50 23.19 29.24
C VAL A 297 29.23 23.28 28.37
N ASN A 298 28.11 22.79 28.89
CA ASN A 298 26.81 22.73 28.21
C ASN A 298 26.75 21.78 26.99
N MET A 299 27.73 20.91 26.77
CA MET A 299 27.58 19.87 25.74
C MET A 299 26.59 18.80 26.20
N THR A 300 25.81 18.27 25.27
CA THR A 300 24.87 17.17 25.55
C THR A 300 24.87 16.17 24.40
N TRP A 301 24.51 14.92 24.67
CA TRP A 301 24.43 13.90 23.62
C TRP A 301 23.55 14.33 22.42
N GLN A 302 22.45 15.04 22.69
CA GLN A 302 21.59 15.57 21.64
C GLN A 302 22.29 16.65 20.78
N LYS A 303 23.14 17.49 21.39
CA LYS A 303 23.97 18.46 20.66
C LYS A 303 25.03 17.77 19.81
N CYS A 304 25.69 16.73 20.32
CA CYS A 304 26.61 15.89 19.54
C CYS A 304 25.91 15.24 18.33
N CYS A 305 24.70 14.69 18.53
CA CYS A 305 23.88 14.15 17.44
C CYS A 305 23.51 15.21 16.39
N LYS A 306 23.20 16.45 16.81
CA LYS A 306 22.90 17.55 15.89
C LYS A 306 24.15 17.96 15.10
N ALA A 307 25.29 18.10 15.75
CA ALA A 307 26.57 18.41 15.12
C ALA A 307 26.96 17.33 14.08
N ALA A 308 26.76 16.04 14.41
CA ALA A 308 27.00 14.95 13.48
C ALA A 308 26.15 15.06 12.20
N ILE A 309 24.89 15.44 12.31
CA ILE A 309 24.03 15.68 11.15
C ILE A 309 24.58 16.82 10.30
N GLU A 310 25.01 17.91 10.92
CA GLU A 310 25.54 19.08 10.23
C GLU A 310 26.86 18.77 9.52
N GLU A 311 27.80 18.08 10.17
CA GLU A 311 29.08 17.68 9.57
C GLU A 311 28.91 16.72 8.38
N ILE A 312 28.06 15.70 8.52
CA ILE A 312 27.78 14.75 7.41
C ILE A 312 27.06 15.47 6.27
N SER A 313 26.07 16.32 6.58
CA SER A 313 25.33 17.07 5.54
C SER A 313 26.24 18.00 4.74
N LYS A 314 27.27 18.58 5.37
CA LYS A 314 28.27 19.42 4.72
C LYS A 314 29.16 18.61 3.77
N CYS A 315 29.50 17.38 4.12
CA CYS A 315 30.34 16.51 3.29
C CYS A 315 29.55 15.94 2.10
N ASP A 316 28.32 15.47 2.35
CA ASP A 316 27.55 14.71 1.36
C ASP A 316 26.72 15.59 0.41
N ASN A 317 26.52 16.87 0.72
CA ASN A 317 25.62 17.80 0.00
C ASN A 317 24.13 17.38 -0.03
N TRP A 318 23.71 16.39 0.76
CA TRP A 318 22.31 16.02 0.95
C TRP A 318 22.05 15.52 2.37
N LYS A 319 20.77 15.50 2.80
CA LYS A 319 20.37 15.10 4.17
C LYS A 319 19.58 13.80 4.18
N TYR A 320 20.15 12.71 4.68
CA TYR A 320 19.41 11.47 4.93
C TYR A 320 18.44 11.62 6.11
N ILE A 321 18.91 12.20 7.22
CA ILE A 321 18.11 12.49 8.40
C ILE A 321 18.19 13.97 8.77
N LYS A 322 17.10 14.48 9.37
CA LYS A 322 16.98 15.89 9.78
C LYS A 322 16.82 16.07 11.29
N ASP A 323 16.50 15.00 12.02
CA ASP A 323 16.20 15.05 13.45
C ASP A 323 17.27 14.29 14.25
N SER A 324 17.98 15.04 15.12
CA SER A 324 18.96 14.52 16.09
C SER A 324 18.42 13.38 16.96
N ARG A 325 17.12 13.37 17.28
CA ARG A 325 16.49 12.32 18.09
C ARG A 325 16.57 10.95 17.41
N THR A 326 16.67 10.93 16.09
CA THR A 326 16.79 9.68 15.33
C THR A 326 18.09 8.94 15.69
N ILE A 327 19.21 9.68 15.79
CA ILE A 327 20.52 9.12 16.16
C ILE A 327 20.50 8.65 17.61
N THR A 328 19.92 9.46 18.51
CA THR A 328 19.73 9.09 19.92
C THR A 328 18.94 7.79 20.08
N LEU A 329 17.87 7.62 19.30
CA LEU A 329 17.06 6.39 19.30
C LEU A 329 17.85 5.19 18.78
N TRP A 330 18.60 5.35 17.69
CA TRP A 330 19.44 4.27 17.16
C TRP A 330 20.51 3.84 18.14
N HIS A 331 21.20 4.79 18.77
CA HIS A 331 22.22 4.53 19.79
C HIS A 331 21.63 3.80 20.99
N ARG A 332 20.49 4.25 21.50
CA ARG A 332 19.78 3.58 22.58
C ARG A 332 19.36 2.16 22.19
N GLN A 333 18.80 1.97 20.99
CA GLN A 333 18.39 0.65 20.51
C GLN A 333 19.57 -0.30 20.39
N PHE A 334 20.68 0.17 19.84
CA PHE A 334 21.91 -0.59 19.69
C PHE A 334 22.46 -1.04 21.04
N ARG A 335 22.57 -0.10 22.00
CA ARG A 335 23.01 -0.39 23.37
C ARG A 335 22.09 -1.39 24.07
N MET A 336 20.78 -1.13 24.05
CA MET A 336 19.77 -1.94 24.75
C MET A 336 19.63 -3.37 24.19
N ASN A 337 20.25 -3.65 23.05
CA ASN A 337 20.21 -4.93 22.37
C ASN A 337 21.63 -5.48 22.19
N ASN A 338 22.44 -5.41 23.25
CA ASN A 338 23.80 -5.96 23.35
C ASN A 338 24.72 -5.53 22.20
N GLU A 339 24.77 -4.23 21.91
CA GLU A 339 25.59 -3.66 20.84
C GLU A 339 25.28 -4.26 19.45
N CYS A 340 24.01 -4.56 19.19
CA CYS A 340 23.50 -5.07 17.92
C CYS A 340 22.15 -4.43 17.58
N PHE A 341 21.81 -4.31 16.30
CA PHE A 341 20.46 -3.99 15.85
C PHE A 341 19.62 -5.25 15.74
N LYS A 342 18.35 -5.15 16.13
CA LYS A 342 17.38 -6.23 15.88
C LYS A 342 17.26 -6.51 14.39
N ASN A 343 17.25 -7.78 14.01
CA ASN A 343 16.97 -8.14 12.63
C ASN A 343 15.49 -7.84 12.32
N LYS A 344 15.26 -6.81 11.51
CA LYS A 344 13.91 -6.35 11.15
C LYS A 344 13.09 -7.35 10.32
N HIS A 345 13.73 -8.40 9.82
CA HIS A 345 13.11 -9.44 9.00
C HIS A 345 12.97 -10.77 9.75
N LEU A 346 13.62 -10.95 10.89
CA LEU A 346 13.35 -12.07 11.80
C LEU A 346 12.23 -11.71 12.77
N ALA A 347 11.42 -12.69 13.11
CA ALA A 347 10.40 -12.55 14.12
C ALA A 347 10.90 -13.11 15.45
N SER A 348 11.06 -12.23 16.43
CA SER A 348 11.44 -12.57 17.80
C SER A 348 10.23 -12.90 18.69
N THR A 349 9.01 -12.47 18.32
CA THR A 349 7.78 -12.70 19.11
C THR A 349 6.55 -12.99 18.25
N ASN A 350 5.44 -13.44 18.85
CA ASN A 350 4.15 -13.65 18.16
C ASN A 350 3.55 -12.37 17.57
N GLU A 351 4.00 -11.22 18.06
CA GLU A 351 3.59 -9.89 17.61
C GLU A 351 4.45 -9.39 16.43
N ASP A 352 5.58 -10.04 16.16
CA ASP A 352 6.47 -9.63 15.09
C ASP A 352 5.82 -9.87 13.72
N LYS A 353 5.76 -8.77 12.96
CA LYS A 353 5.08 -8.72 11.67
C LYS A 353 5.71 -9.63 10.61
N ALA A 354 6.91 -10.15 10.86
CA ALA A 354 7.67 -11.02 9.98
C ALA A 354 7.29 -12.51 10.06
N ARG A 355 6.79 -13.03 11.20
CA ARG A 355 6.46 -14.47 11.32
C ARG A 355 5.16 -14.76 10.61
N VAL A 356 5.14 -15.75 9.71
CA VAL A 356 3.90 -16.08 8.98
C VAL A 356 2.86 -16.65 9.94
N SER A 357 3.17 -17.78 10.58
CA SER A 357 2.34 -18.46 11.57
C SER A 357 3.14 -19.57 12.24
N HIS A 358 2.92 -19.84 13.53
CA HIS A 358 3.49 -21.00 14.24
C HIS A 358 3.14 -22.31 13.54
N LEU A 359 1.96 -22.39 12.91
CA LEU A 359 1.56 -23.56 12.12
C LEU A 359 2.63 -23.97 11.11
N PHE A 360 3.27 -23.01 10.45
CA PHE A 360 4.28 -23.30 9.42
C PHE A 360 5.68 -23.54 9.99
N ASP A 361 5.89 -23.23 11.27
CA ASP A 361 7.13 -23.48 11.97
C ASP A 361 7.14 -24.95 12.47
N PHE A 362 6.01 -25.42 13.01
CA PHE A 362 5.83 -26.82 13.41
C PHE A 362 5.55 -27.76 12.22
N PHE A 363 4.82 -27.30 11.20
CA PHE A 363 4.45 -28.10 10.03
C PHE A 363 5.00 -27.48 8.75
N PRO A 364 6.31 -27.64 8.45
CA PRO A 364 6.92 -27.06 7.25
C PRO A 364 6.29 -27.60 5.95
N LEU A 365 5.88 -28.88 5.91
CA LEU A 365 5.20 -29.46 4.76
C LEU A 365 3.85 -28.78 4.48
N ALA A 366 3.14 -28.32 5.50
CA ALA A 366 1.90 -27.56 5.34
C ALA A 366 2.13 -26.23 4.61
N LYS A 367 3.28 -25.58 4.87
CA LYS A 367 3.69 -24.35 4.20
C LYS A 367 3.91 -24.59 2.71
N ASP A 368 4.54 -25.70 2.35
CA ASP A 368 4.84 -26.03 0.96
C ASP A 368 3.60 -26.50 0.20
N SER A 369 2.72 -27.28 0.84
CA SER A 369 1.38 -27.60 0.32
C SER A 369 0.57 -26.34 0.01
N LEU A 370 0.57 -25.36 0.92
CA LEU A 370 -0.10 -24.08 0.69
C LEU A 370 0.49 -23.31 -0.49
N LYS A 371 1.83 -23.24 -0.60
CA LYS A 371 2.50 -22.59 -1.75
C LYS A 371 2.16 -23.29 -3.06
N ALA A 372 2.13 -24.62 -3.08
CA ALA A 372 1.78 -25.41 -4.25
C ALA A 372 0.34 -25.12 -4.71
N PHE A 373 -0.61 -25.11 -3.77
CA PHE A 373 -1.99 -24.73 -4.05
C PHE A 373 -2.10 -23.31 -4.62
N ILE A 374 -1.41 -22.34 -4.01
CA ILE A 374 -1.41 -20.94 -4.48
C ILE A 374 -0.85 -20.84 -5.91
N ARG A 375 0.25 -21.55 -6.21
CA ARG A 375 0.87 -21.52 -7.54
C ARG A 375 -0.05 -22.13 -8.61
N ALA A 376 -0.70 -23.25 -8.31
CA ALA A 376 -1.64 -23.90 -9.22
C ALA A 376 -2.87 -23.02 -9.52
N ASN A 377 -3.34 -22.25 -8.54
CA ASN A 377 -4.57 -21.48 -8.63
C ASN A 377 -4.38 -19.99 -8.90
N LEU A 378 -3.16 -19.54 -9.23
CA LEU A 378 -2.81 -18.11 -9.31
C LEU A 378 -3.73 -17.27 -10.22
N HIS A 379 -4.36 -17.90 -11.22
CA HIS A 379 -5.18 -17.22 -12.22
C HIS A 379 -6.48 -16.61 -11.70
N HIS A 380 -7.14 -17.31 -10.78
CA HIS A 380 -8.41 -16.90 -10.18
C HIS A 380 -8.31 -16.85 -8.65
N LEU A 381 -7.09 -16.90 -8.09
CA LEU A 381 -6.82 -16.99 -6.66
C LEU A 381 -7.50 -15.87 -5.87
N THR A 382 -8.31 -16.27 -4.90
CA THR A 382 -8.86 -15.38 -3.87
C THR A 382 -8.37 -15.78 -2.49
N THR A 383 -8.30 -14.82 -1.57
CA THR A 383 -7.99 -15.12 -0.16
C THR A 383 -8.99 -16.10 0.46
N LYS A 384 -10.25 -16.07 0.00
CA LYS A 384 -11.29 -17.00 0.45
C LYS A 384 -10.95 -18.45 0.07
N GLN A 385 -10.51 -18.70 -1.15
CA GLN A 385 -10.08 -20.04 -1.58
C GLN A 385 -8.90 -20.55 -0.76
N VAL A 386 -7.91 -19.69 -0.48
CA VAL A 386 -6.78 -20.06 0.38
C VAL A 386 -7.22 -20.37 1.81
N CYS A 387 -8.22 -19.65 2.33
CA CYS A 387 -8.81 -19.92 3.63
C CYS A 387 -9.52 -21.28 3.68
N ILE A 388 -10.29 -21.61 2.64
CA ILE A 388 -10.98 -22.89 2.50
C ILE A 388 -9.96 -24.04 2.42
N GLU A 389 -8.92 -23.94 1.58
CA GLU A 389 -7.88 -24.96 1.48
C GLU A 389 -7.18 -25.21 2.83
N LEU A 390 -6.94 -24.14 3.59
CA LEU A 390 -6.37 -24.26 4.93
C LEU A 390 -7.32 -24.94 5.91
N GLN A 391 -8.62 -24.62 5.87
CA GLN A 391 -9.63 -25.17 6.78
C GLN A 391 -9.98 -26.62 6.49
N ASP A 392 -10.18 -26.96 5.22
CA ASP A 392 -10.79 -28.23 4.83
C ASP A 392 -9.74 -29.33 4.57
N ARG A 393 -8.49 -28.93 4.33
CA ARG A 393 -7.43 -29.89 3.97
C ARG A 393 -6.18 -29.79 4.84
N ILE A 394 -5.52 -28.63 4.87
CA ILE A 394 -4.19 -28.52 5.48
C ILE A 394 -4.26 -28.63 7.00
N LEU A 395 -5.19 -27.93 7.66
CA LEU A 395 -5.33 -28.00 9.12
C LEU A 395 -5.73 -29.40 9.62
N PRO A 396 -6.74 -30.09 9.03
CA PRO A 396 -7.06 -31.46 9.42
C PRO A 396 -5.87 -32.43 9.31
N GLN A 397 -5.06 -32.30 8.25
CA GLN A 397 -3.85 -33.11 8.10
C GLN A 397 -2.81 -32.83 9.19
N CYS A 398 -2.59 -31.56 9.54
CA CYS A 398 -1.69 -31.21 10.64
C CYS A 398 -2.22 -31.70 11.99
N ALA A 399 -3.53 -31.64 12.21
CA ALA A 399 -4.16 -32.12 13.43
C ALA A 399 -4.06 -33.65 13.56
N ALA A 400 -4.22 -34.39 12.47
CA ALA A 400 -4.02 -35.84 12.46
C ALA A 400 -2.57 -36.21 12.81
N LEU A 401 -1.57 -35.54 12.20
CA LEU A 401 -0.16 -35.75 12.54
C LEU A 401 0.12 -35.46 14.03
N ARG A 402 -0.41 -34.34 14.54
CA ARG A 402 -0.25 -33.99 15.95
C ARG A 402 -0.95 -34.99 16.87
N LYS A 403 -2.12 -35.51 16.48
CA LYS A 403 -2.82 -36.57 17.21
C LYS A 403 -1.94 -37.82 17.32
N ASP A 404 -1.38 -38.28 16.21
CA ASP A 404 -0.56 -39.49 16.18
C ASP A 404 0.68 -39.34 17.07
N GLU A 405 1.33 -38.18 17.07
CA GLU A 405 2.43 -37.86 17.99
C GLU A 405 2.00 -37.92 19.46
N LEU A 406 0.84 -37.36 19.81
CA LEU A 406 0.34 -37.37 21.19
C LEU A 406 -0.05 -38.78 21.66
N VAL A 407 -0.57 -39.61 20.76
CA VAL A 407 -0.88 -41.02 21.04
C VAL A 407 0.39 -41.83 21.24
N GLN A 408 1.40 -41.65 20.37
CA GLN A 408 2.70 -42.31 20.51
C GLN A 408 3.43 -41.86 21.78
N GLY A 409 3.30 -40.58 22.16
CA GLY A 409 3.87 -40.02 23.38
C GLY A 409 3.12 -40.38 24.67
N GLY A 410 2.01 -41.13 24.59
CA GLY A 410 1.20 -41.52 25.75
C GLY A 410 0.44 -40.38 26.42
N VAL A 411 0.36 -39.21 25.78
CA VAL A 411 -0.33 -38.01 26.29
C VAL A 411 -1.83 -38.06 25.97
N LEU A 412 -2.20 -38.68 24.84
CA LEU A 412 -3.58 -38.82 24.39
C LEU A 412 -3.89 -40.30 24.15
N HIS A 413 -5.09 -40.76 24.53
CA HIS A 413 -5.50 -42.13 24.21
C HIS A 413 -5.94 -42.24 22.74
N ALA A 414 -5.72 -43.40 22.09
CA ALA A 414 -6.02 -43.60 20.67
C ALA A 414 -7.49 -43.28 20.29
N ASN A 415 -8.41 -43.51 21.23
CA ASN A 415 -9.85 -43.30 21.07
C ASN A 415 -10.29 -41.84 21.30
N GLU A 416 -9.41 -40.98 21.82
CA GLU A 416 -9.73 -39.57 22.05
C GLU A 416 -9.63 -38.77 20.74
N LYS A 417 -10.46 -37.73 20.64
CA LYS A 417 -10.52 -36.85 19.47
C LYS A 417 -9.54 -35.70 19.64
N TYR A 418 -8.74 -35.48 18.61
CA TYR A 418 -7.91 -34.29 18.45
C TYR A 418 -8.22 -33.65 17.09
N GLU A 419 -8.90 -32.52 17.10
CA GLU A 419 -9.42 -31.83 15.93
C GLU A 419 -8.66 -30.53 15.64
N SER A 420 -8.87 -29.97 14.45
CA SER A 420 -8.22 -28.73 14.00
C SER A 420 -8.34 -27.56 14.98
N GLN A 421 -9.42 -27.52 15.77
CA GLN A 421 -9.63 -26.44 16.74
C GLN A 421 -8.68 -26.53 17.95
N GLN A 422 -8.42 -27.75 18.45
CA GLN A 422 -7.47 -27.98 19.53
C GLN A 422 -6.04 -27.64 19.08
N LEU A 423 -5.70 -27.97 17.82
CA LEU A 423 -4.41 -27.56 17.23
C LEU A 423 -4.26 -26.03 17.16
N LEU A 424 -5.32 -25.32 16.75
CA LEU A 424 -5.29 -23.86 16.71
C LEU A 424 -5.12 -23.24 18.09
N GLU A 425 -5.76 -23.80 19.12
CA GLU A 425 -5.61 -23.38 20.52
C GLU A 425 -4.18 -23.60 21.03
N GLU A 426 -3.60 -24.78 20.79
CA GLU A 426 -2.21 -25.11 21.13
C GLU A 426 -1.22 -24.13 20.47
N LEU A 427 -1.45 -23.81 19.19
CA LEU A 427 -0.64 -22.85 18.43
C LEU A 427 -0.95 -21.38 18.76
N LYS A 428 -1.87 -21.11 19.69
CA LYS A 428 -2.34 -19.77 20.10
C LYS A 428 -2.86 -18.94 18.91
N ILE A 429 -3.56 -19.61 17.99
CA ILE A 429 -4.21 -19.00 16.82
C ILE A 429 -5.71 -18.89 17.13
N PRO A 430 -6.23 -17.69 17.46
CA PRO A 430 -7.58 -17.55 18.01
C PRO A 430 -8.68 -17.92 17.00
N LYS A 431 -8.48 -17.60 15.71
CA LYS A 431 -9.38 -18.01 14.62
C LYS A 431 -8.69 -17.90 13.27
N LEU A 432 -8.81 -18.95 12.46
CA LEU A 432 -8.46 -18.87 11.04
C LEU A 432 -9.57 -18.10 10.30
N SER A 433 -9.22 -16.92 9.79
CA SER A 433 -10.15 -16.01 9.10
C SER A 433 -9.53 -15.46 7.83
N ILE A 434 -10.35 -15.00 6.88
CA ILE A 434 -9.88 -14.39 5.62
C ILE A 434 -8.84 -13.27 5.88
N PRO A 435 -9.01 -12.34 6.84
CA PRO A 435 -7.98 -11.35 7.17
C PRO A 435 -6.68 -11.95 7.72
N THR A 436 -6.75 -13.04 8.49
CA THR A 436 -5.58 -13.77 8.97
C THR A 436 -4.81 -14.38 7.80
N VAL A 437 -5.51 -15.08 6.90
CA VAL A 437 -4.93 -15.71 5.70
C VAL A 437 -4.35 -14.66 4.75
N TYR A 438 -5.03 -13.53 4.54
CA TYR A 438 -4.50 -12.41 3.76
C TYR A 438 -3.15 -11.92 4.30
N ARG A 439 -3.05 -11.77 5.64
CA ARG A 439 -1.80 -11.37 6.30
C ARG A 439 -0.71 -12.43 6.11
N TRP A 440 -1.04 -13.71 6.24
CA TRP A 440 -0.10 -14.80 5.99
C TRP A 440 0.42 -14.80 4.55
N MET A 441 -0.45 -14.66 3.55
CA MET A 441 -0.05 -14.55 2.14
C MET A 441 0.91 -13.37 1.90
N ARG A 442 0.64 -12.21 2.50
CA ARG A 442 1.52 -11.04 2.43
C ARG A 442 2.88 -11.28 3.08
N ARG A 443 2.92 -11.99 4.22
CA ARG A 443 4.16 -12.35 4.91
C ARG A 443 4.98 -13.38 4.14
N LEU A 444 4.32 -14.30 3.42
CA LEU A 444 4.92 -15.17 2.42
C LEU A 444 5.37 -14.45 1.13
N ARG A 445 5.42 -13.11 1.16
CA ARG A 445 5.86 -12.23 0.05
C ARG A 445 4.97 -12.22 -1.19
N TYR A 446 3.76 -12.80 -1.14
CA TYR A 446 2.78 -12.64 -2.20
C TYR A 446 2.22 -11.21 -2.18
N LYS A 447 2.07 -10.62 -3.37
CA LYS A 447 1.61 -9.23 -3.53
C LYS A 447 0.25 -9.21 -4.19
N TYR A 448 -0.71 -8.53 -3.58
CA TYR A 448 -2.00 -8.23 -4.21
C TYR A 448 -1.90 -6.86 -4.89
N GLU A 449 -1.75 -6.86 -6.20
CA GLU A 449 -1.42 -5.67 -6.99
C GLU A 449 -2.27 -5.53 -8.25
N VAL A 450 -2.18 -4.37 -8.90
CA VAL A 450 -2.95 -4.07 -10.11
C VAL A 450 -2.52 -5.01 -11.23
N ARG A 451 -3.49 -5.60 -11.95
CA ARG A 451 -3.20 -6.43 -13.12
C ARG A 451 -2.43 -5.59 -14.14
N LYS A 452 -1.26 -6.08 -14.55
CA LYS A 452 -0.51 -5.48 -15.66
C LYS A 452 -0.96 -6.13 -16.96
N LYS A 453 -1.10 -5.33 -18.01
CA LYS A 453 -1.35 -5.84 -19.36
C LYS A 453 -0.16 -6.72 -19.76
N CYS A 454 -0.46 -7.95 -20.14
CA CYS A 454 0.50 -8.94 -20.60
C CYS A 454 0.29 -9.26 -22.10
N TYR A 455 -0.50 -8.44 -22.79
CA TYR A 455 -0.71 -8.52 -24.23
C TYR A 455 -0.07 -7.32 -24.93
N TYR A 456 0.40 -7.53 -26.16
CA TYR A 456 0.92 -6.47 -27.02
C TYR A 456 -0.22 -5.51 -27.37
N VAL A 457 0.03 -4.22 -27.20
CA VAL A 457 -0.85 -3.17 -27.72
C VAL A 457 -0.51 -2.99 -29.19
N ASP A 458 -1.53 -2.99 -30.05
CA ASP A 458 -1.26 -2.83 -31.46
C ASP A 458 -0.62 -1.45 -31.73
N ASN A 459 0.50 -1.51 -32.43
CA ASN A 459 1.28 -0.39 -32.87
C ASN A 459 1.10 -0.14 -34.37
N HIS A 460 0.09 -0.71 -35.03
CA HIS A 460 -0.13 -0.63 -36.48
C HIS A 460 -0.19 0.81 -37.01
N GLU A 461 -0.58 1.77 -36.16
CA GLU A 461 -0.62 3.20 -36.48
C GLU A 461 0.67 3.98 -36.21
N LYS A 462 1.72 3.35 -35.65
CA LYS A 462 3.02 4.03 -35.49
C LYS A 462 3.56 4.46 -36.86
N PRO A 463 4.19 5.66 -36.98
CA PRO A 463 4.70 6.16 -38.25
C PRO A 463 5.62 5.18 -38.99
N GLU A 464 6.45 4.45 -38.25
CA GLU A 464 7.36 3.42 -38.76
C GLU A 464 6.60 2.25 -39.40
N ASN A 465 5.56 1.73 -38.72
CA ASN A 465 4.73 0.63 -39.21
C ASN A 465 3.92 1.05 -40.43
N LYS A 466 3.39 2.28 -40.45
CA LYS A 466 2.73 2.86 -41.64
C LYS A 466 3.68 2.91 -42.84
N ARG A 467 4.93 3.36 -42.63
CA ARG A 467 5.95 3.42 -43.69
C ARG A 467 6.33 2.03 -44.21
N TYR A 468 6.39 1.03 -43.32
CA TYR A 468 6.74 -0.34 -43.69
C TYR A 468 5.59 -1.14 -44.35
N ARG A 469 4.33 -0.78 -44.09
CA ARG A 469 3.12 -1.50 -44.53
C ARG A 469 3.14 -1.87 -46.00
N LYS A 470 3.50 -0.94 -46.90
CA LYS A 470 3.57 -1.22 -48.36
C LYS A 470 4.61 -2.29 -48.71
N LYS A 471 5.78 -2.27 -48.06
CA LYS A 471 6.83 -3.28 -48.25
C LYS A 471 6.38 -4.65 -47.73
N PHE A 472 5.73 -4.66 -46.55
CA PHE A 472 5.16 -5.88 -45.98
C PHE A 472 4.11 -6.50 -46.90
N ILE A 473 3.11 -5.72 -47.36
CA ILE A 473 2.03 -6.21 -48.24
C ILE A 473 2.60 -6.81 -49.52
N LYS A 474 3.52 -6.11 -50.19
CA LYS A 474 4.16 -6.63 -51.41
C LYS A 474 4.83 -7.98 -51.17
N ARG A 475 5.61 -8.09 -50.09
CA ARG A 475 6.27 -9.34 -49.69
C ARG A 475 5.26 -10.42 -49.35
N TYR A 476 4.21 -10.08 -48.59
CA TYR A 476 3.18 -11.01 -48.16
C TYR A 476 2.45 -11.63 -49.37
N LEU A 477 1.99 -10.81 -50.32
CA LEU A 477 1.33 -11.28 -51.55
C LEU A 477 2.25 -12.16 -52.42
N THR A 478 3.56 -11.84 -52.46
CA THR A 478 4.54 -12.69 -53.16
C THR A 478 4.69 -14.04 -52.47
N LEU A 479 4.74 -14.07 -51.14
CA LEU A 479 4.84 -15.31 -50.36
C LEU A 479 3.54 -16.13 -50.42
N GLU A 480 2.37 -15.48 -50.54
CA GLU A 480 1.06 -16.14 -50.60
C GLU A 480 0.90 -17.08 -51.80
N LEU A 481 1.60 -16.80 -52.91
CA LEU A 481 1.67 -17.73 -54.06
C LEU A 481 2.18 -19.12 -53.66
N ARG A 482 3.06 -19.18 -52.64
CA ARG A 482 3.71 -20.40 -52.13
C ARG A 482 2.93 -21.07 -51.00
N VAL A 483 1.77 -20.53 -50.63
CA VAL A 483 0.92 -21.09 -49.58
C VAL A 483 -0.19 -21.90 -50.24
N TYR A 484 -0.65 -22.95 -49.58
CA TYR A 484 -1.82 -23.72 -49.98
C TYR A 484 -3.10 -22.86 -49.83
N ARG A 485 -3.33 -21.92 -50.75
CA ARG A 485 -4.45 -20.95 -50.77
C ARG A 485 -5.12 -20.80 -52.13
N TRP A 486 -4.77 -21.65 -53.08
CA TRP A 486 -5.19 -21.54 -54.47
C TRP A 486 -6.04 -22.75 -54.87
N ILE A 487 -6.98 -22.50 -55.77
CA ILE A 487 -7.84 -23.51 -56.38
C ILE A 487 -7.67 -23.45 -57.89
N GLN A 488 -7.58 -24.61 -58.55
CA GLN A 488 -7.43 -24.74 -59.99
C GLN A 488 -8.61 -25.52 -60.55
N PHE A 489 -9.10 -25.07 -61.71
CA PHE A 489 -10.14 -25.72 -62.48
C PHE A 489 -9.64 -25.95 -63.90
N SER A 490 -10.08 -27.04 -64.53
CA SER A 490 -10.19 -27.03 -65.99
C SER A 490 -11.33 -26.12 -66.42
N ASP A 491 -11.30 -25.64 -67.66
CA ASP A 491 -12.39 -24.79 -68.18
C ASP A 491 -13.74 -25.50 -68.16
N ALA A 492 -13.78 -26.81 -68.43
CA ALA A 492 -15.00 -27.60 -68.34
C ALA A 492 -15.55 -27.64 -66.90
N GLU A 493 -14.69 -27.86 -65.91
CA GLU A 493 -15.08 -27.85 -64.49
C GLU A 493 -15.53 -26.47 -64.03
N TYR A 494 -14.83 -25.41 -64.45
CA TYR A 494 -15.21 -24.04 -64.10
C TYR A 494 -16.56 -23.67 -64.71
N ASN A 495 -16.76 -23.96 -66.00
CA ASN A 495 -18.03 -23.68 -66.69
C ASN A 495 -19.19 -24.49 -66.10
N GLY A 496 -18.96 -25.77 -65.74
CA GLY A 496 -19.95 -26.58 -65.02
C GLY A 496 -20.27 -25.99 -63.65
N PHE A 497 -19.24 -25.55 -62.92
CA PHE A 497 -19.40 -24.91 -61.62
C PHE A 497 -20.16 -23.57 -61.71
N CYS A 498 -19.91 -22.77 -62.76
CA CYS A 498 -20.68 -21.56 -63.05
C CYS A 498 -22.14 -21.87 -63.42
N SER A 499 -22.37 -22.95 -64.17
CA SER A 499 -23.74 -23.37 -64.56
C SER A 499 -24.56 -23.80 -63.34
N GLU A 500 -23.97 -24.53 -62.41
CA GLU A 500 -24.59 -24.91 -61.13
C GLU A 500 -24.74 -23.72 -60.18
N ASN A 501 -23.96 -22.66 -60.37
CA ASN A 501 -23.89 -21.49 -59.51
C ASN A 501 -24.01 -20.21 -60.35
N CYS A 502 -25.18 -19.96 -60.93
CA CYS A 502 -25.41 -18.91 -61.94
C CYS A 502 -24.97 -17.48 -61.56
N LYS A 503 -24.76 -17.16 -60.27
CA LYS A 503 -24.26 -15.85 -59.80
C LYS A 503 -22.77 -15.82 -59.46
N LEU A 504 -22.04 -16.93 -59.69
CA LEU A 504 -20.64 -17.06 -59.29
C LEU A 504 -19.78 -16.00 -59.95
N GLU A 505 -19.89 -15.84 -61.28
CA GLU A 505 -19.02 -14.95 -62.04
C GLU A 505 -19.18 -13.48 -61.63
N GLU A 506 -20.40 -13.06 -61.31
CA GLU A 506 -20.70 -11.71 -60.79
C GLU A 506 -20.13 -11.48 -59.37
N GLN A 507 -19.94 -12.55 -58.60
CA GLN A 507 -19.50 -12.51 -57.20
C GLN A 507 -18.00 -12.70 -57.02
N LEU A 508 -17.26 -13.02 -58.08
CA LEU A 508 -15.81 -13.20 -58.01
C LEU A 508 -15.08 -11.89 -57.78
N LYS A 509 -14.11 -11.91 -56.86
CA LYS A 509 -13.23 -10.76 -56.59
C LYS A 509 -12.16 -10.56 -57.66
N SER A 510 -11.86 -11.57 -58.46
CA SER A 510 -10.83 -11.55 -59.50
C SER A 510 -11.30 -12.29 -60.75
N LYS A 511 -10.68 -12.00 -61.91
CA LYS A 511 -10.95 -12.70 -63.17
C LYS A 511 -10.28 -14.09 -63.27
N GLY A 512 -9.55 -14.50 -62.24
CA GLY A 512 -8.72 -15.70 -62.26
C GLY A 512 -7.49 -15.57 -63.17
N PHE A 513 -6.56 -16.50 -63.03
CA PHE A 513 -5.37 -16.60 -63.87
C PHE A 513 -5.46 -17.83 -64.76
N ARG A 514 -5.52 -17.63 -66.08
CA ARG A 514 -5.62 -18.71 -67.08
C ARG A 514 -4.24 -19.19 -67.49
N TYR A 515 -4.07 -20.50 -67.64
CA TYR A 515 -2.79 -21.13 -67.97
C TYR A 515 -2.97 -22.48 -68.67
N CYS A 516 -1.89 -22.99 -69.25
CA CYS A 516 -1.78 -24.35 -69.81
C CYS A 516 -0.78 -25.18 -69.00
N ASN A 517 -0.90 -26.50 -69.02
CA ASN A 517 0.04 -27.37 -68.32
C ASN A 517 1.48 -27.32 -68.91
N ASP A 518 1.61 -27.06 -70.22
CA ASP A 518 2.90 -27.11 -70.93
C ASP A 518 3.78 -25.86 -70.72
N ASP A 519 3.18 -24.68 -70.51
CA ASP A 519 3.88 -23.47 -70.07
C ASP A 519 2.90 -22.54 -69.31
N PRO A 520 3.00 -22.48 -67.97
CA PRO A 520 2.12 -21.64 -67.15
C PRO A 520 2.22 -20.13 -67.41
N LYS A 521 3.13 -19.67 -68.28
CA LYS A 521 3.32 -18.24 -68.60
C LYS A 521 3.11 -17.86 -70.08
N ASN A 522 2.89 -18.82 -70.98
CA ASN A 522 2.69 -18.52 -72.40
C ASN A 522 1.20 -18.64 -72.79
N CYS A 523 0.54 -17.50 -72.97
CA CYS A 523 -0.85 -17.42 -73.43
C CYS A 523 -1.02 -17.68 -74.95
N THR A 524 -0.17 -18.49 -75.57
CA THR A 524 -0.14 -18.68 -77.04
C THR A 524 -0.74 -20.00 -77.51
N LEU A 525 -0.96 -20.96 -76.63
CA LEU A 525 -1.80 -22.13 -76.90
C LEU A 525 -2.98 -22.14 -75.92
N THR A 526 -4.12 -22.61 -76.41
CA THR A 526 -5.41 -22.80 -75.71
C THR A 526 -5.27 -23.01 -74.20
N THR A 527 -5.48 -21.95 -73.42
CA THR A 527 -5.57 -22.03 -71.94
C THR A 527 -6.73 -22.93 -71.59
N ASP A 528 -6.46 -24.11 -71.05
CA ASP A 528 -7.44 -25.13 -70.68
C ASP A 528 -7.78 -25.10 -69.17
N ARG A 529 -7.05 -24.27 -68.40
CA ARG A 529 -7.21 -24.16 -66.95
C ARG A 529 -7.23 -22.72 -66.46
N ILE A 530 -7.83 -22.56 -65.29
CA ILE A 530 -7.92 -21.30 -64.56
C ILE A 530 -7.64 -21.53 -63.08
N GLU A 531 -6.89 -20.61 -62.45
CA GLU A 531 -6.69 -20.59 -61.00
C GLU A 531 -7.30 -19.35 -60.35
N PHE A 532 -7.79 -19.53 -59.12
CA PHE A 532 -8.32 -18.47 -58.28
C PHE A 532 -7.70 -18.53 -56.88
N HIS A 533 -7.70 -17.39 -56.19
CA HIS A 533 -7.48 -17.42 -54.75
C HIS A 533 -8.74 -17.97 -54.08
N VAL A 534 -8.60 -18.82 -53.05
CA VAL A 534 -9.76 -19.44 -52.40
C VAL A 534 -10.71 -18.40 -51.79
N ASP A 535 -10.19 -17.25 -51.38
CA ASP A 535 -11.00 -16.15 -50.82
C ASP A 535 -11.73 -15.31 -51.88
N ASP A 536 -11.57 -15.62 -53.18
CA ASP A 536 -12.30 -14.95 -54.27
C ASP A 536 -13.79 -15.28 -54.27
N HIS A 537 -14.18 -16.45 -53.73
CA HIS A 537 -15.58 -16.85 -53.58
C HIS A 537 -15.80 -17.84 -52.43
N ASN A 538 -16.85 -17.65 -51.63
CA ASN A 538 -17.14 -18.48 -50.44
C ASN A 538 -17.38 -19.97 -50.76
N LYS A 539 -17.84 -20.30 -51.97
CA LYS A 539 -18.08 -21.67 -52.43
C LYS A 539 -16.79 -22.44 -52.78
N PHE A 540 -15.68 -21.77 -53.07
CA PHE A 540 -14.40 -22.44 -53.36
C PHE A 540 -13.89 -23.22 -52.15
N TRP A 541 -14.09 -22.68 -50.96
CA TRP A 541 -13.80 -23.37 -49.71
C TRP A 541 -14.54 -24.71 -49.57
N LYS A 542 -15.85 -24.75 -49.93
CA LYS A 542 -16.67 -25.97 -49.83
C LYS A 542 -16.24 -27.04 -50.82
N LYS A 543 -15.89 -26.65 -52.05
CA LYS A 543 -15.37 -27.59 -53.06
C LYS A 543 -14.07 -28.24 -52.59
N MET A 544 -13.12 -27.43 -52.11
CA MET A 544 -11.80 -27.93 -51.68
C MET A 544 -11.86 -28.89 -50.47
N LEU A 545 -12.86 -28.72 -49.58
CA LEU A 545 -13.12 -29.67 -48.48
C LEU A 545 -13.53 -31.05 -48.98
N ASN A 546 -14.30 -31.12 -50.07
CA ASN A 546 -14.79 -32.38 -50.63
C ASN A 546 -13.69 -33.15 -51.37
N ASP A 547 -12.73 -32.44 -51.96
CA ASP A 547 -11.66 -33.02 -52.79
C ASP A 547 -10.52 -33.68 -51.97
N LYS A 548 -10.59 -33.70 -50.63
CA LYS A 548 -9.64 -34.34 -49.70
C LYS A 548 -8.15 -34.02 -49.99
N VAL A 549 -7.85 -32.81 -50.45
CA VAL A 549 -6.47 -32.37 -50.74
C VAL A 549 -5.63 -32.39 -49.44
N LYS A 550 -4.37 -32.86 -49.50
CA LYS A 550 -3.49 -33.12 -48.33
C LYS A 550 -3.34 -31.95 -47.33
N PHE A 551 -3.38 -30.71 -47.81
CA PHE A 551 -3.37 -29.49 -46.98
C PHE A 551 -4.66 -28.67 -47.12
N GLY A 552 -5.72 -29.31 -47.60
CA GLY A 552 -7.03 -28.73 -47.90
C GLY A 552 -7.06 -27.80 -49.12
N ARG A 553 -5.93 -27.48 -49.75
CA ARG A 553 -5.78 -26.48 -50.83
C ARG A 553 -4.49 -26.72 -51.64
N ASN A 554 -4.32 -26.04 -52.79
CA ASN A 554 -3.11 -26.11 -53.63
C ASN A 554 -2.27 -24.81 -53.56
N MET A 555 -0.99 -24.89 -53.98
CA MET A 555 -0.16 -23.71 -54.24
C MET A 555 -0.52 -23.10 -55.60
N SER A 556 -0.19 -21.83 -55.82
CA SER A 556 -0.36 -21.19 -57.13
C SER A 556 0.60 -21.80 -58.15
N VAL A 557 0.15 -21.94 -59.40
CA VAL A 557 1.04 -22.34 -60.51
C VAL A 557 2.12 -21.28 -60.79
N CYS A 558 1.91 -20.05 -60.31
CA CYS A 558 2.88 -18.96 -60.39
C CYS A 558 4.06 -19.11 -59.41
N ALA A 559 4.04 -20.08 -58.49
CA ALA A 559 5.03 -20.24 -57.42
C ALA A 559 6.38 -20.88 -57.85
N ARG A 560 6.60 -21.16 -59.14
CA ARG A 560 7.88 -21.56 -59.78
C ARG A 560 8.73 -22.59 -59.01
N GLY A 561 8.13 -23.63 -58.45
CA GLY A 561 8.86 -24.69 -57.73
C GLY A 561 9.56 -24.20 -56.45
N GLU A 562 9.21 -23.03 -55.94
CA GLU A 562 9.74 -22.51 -54.69
C GLU A 562 9.23 -23.34 -53.50
N LYS A 563 10.02 -23.34 -52.41
CA LYS A 563 9.67 -24.07 -51.19
C LYS A 563 8.29 -23.63 -50.65
N PRO A 564 7.34 -24.56 -50.42
CA PRO A 564 6.02 -24.25 -49.87
C PRO A 564 6.11 -23.55 -48.51
N LEU A 565 5.16 -22.67 -48.23
CA LEU A 565 5.06 -21.91 -46.98
C LEU A 565 3.75 -22.18 -46.24
N ILE A 566 3.81 -22.17 -44.92
CA ILE A 566 2.65 -22.12 -44.04
C ILE A 566 2.72 -20.79 -43.29
N CYS A 567 1.72 -19.93 -43.53
CA CYS A 567 1.62 -18.64 -42.86
C CYS A 567 0.78 -18.76 -41.59
N PHE A 568 1.34 -18.33 -40.46
CA PHE A 568 0.61 -18.16 -39.19
C PHE A 568 0.57 -16.67 -38.84
N GLY A 569 -0.59 -16.18 -38.41
CA GLY A 569 -0.80 -14.81 -37.98
C GLY A 569 -1.44 -14.76 -36.59
N GLN A 570 -1.26 -13.62 -35.90
CA GLN A 570 -1.99 -13.29 -34.68
C GLN A 570 -2.83 -12.05 -34.96
N ASP A 571 -4.12 -12.08 -34.61
CA ASP A 571 -5.04 -10.95 -34.80
C ASP A 571 -5.22 -10.12 -33.52
N GLU A 572 -5.67 -8.87 -33.69
CA GLU A 572 -6.12 -7.98 -32.64
C GLU A 572 -7.38 -8.56 -31.94
N CYS A 573 -7.62 -8.20 -30.69
CA CYS A 573 -8.84 -8.59 -29.98
C CYS A 573 -9.41 -7.40 -29.20
N ILE A 574 -10.74 -7.36 -29.10
CA ILE A 574 -11.47 -6.33 -28.36
C ILE A 574 -11.82 -6.87 -26.96
N MET A 575 -11.48 -6.11 -25.92
CA MET A 575 -11.71 -6.50 -24.53
C MET A 575 -12.99 -5.86 -23.98
N LYS A 576 -13.88 -6.64 -23.33
CA LYS A 576 -14.92 -6.04 -22.45
C LYS A 576 -14.25 -5.55 -21.16
N GLN A 577 -14.40 -4.26 -20.86
CA GLN A 577 -13.73 -3.56 -19.75
C GLN A 577 -14.01 -4.13 -18.34
N TYR A 578 -15.01 -5.01 -18.18
CA TYR A 578 -15.49 -5.49 -16.87
C TYR A 578 -15.29 -7.00 -16.62
N LEU A 579 -14.59 -7.73 -17.49
CA LEU A 579 -14.38 -9.18 -17.32
C LEU A 579 -13.40 -9.53 -16.20
N PHE A 580 -12.38 -8.70 -15.95
CA PHE A 580 -11.32 -9.00 -14.98
C PHE A 580 -11.36 -8.06 -13.77
N THR A 581 -11.00 -8.61 -12.61
CA THR A 581 -10.71 -7.81 -11.43
C THR A 581 -9.50 -6.90 -11.69
N ASN A 582 -9.57 -5.65 -11.24
CA ASN A 582 -8.46 -4.69 -11.38
C ASN A 582 -7.17 -5.15 -10.67
N LYS A 583 -7.26 -6.08 -9.72
CA LYS A 583 -6.13 -6.60 -8.94
C LYS A 583 -6.10 -8.13 -8.95
N ALA A 584 -4.89 -8.67 -8.86
CA ALA A 584 -4.63 -10.10 -8.75
C ALA A 584 -3.41 -10.34 -7.84
N TRP A 585 -3.22 -11.59 -7.43
CA TRP A 585 -2.02 -11.99 -6.70
C TRP A 585 -0.83 -12.21 -7.64
N ALA A 586 0.35 -11.80 -7.17
CA ALA A 586 1.64 -12.06 -7.78
C ALA A 586 2.52 -12.81 -6.78
N THR A 587 3.29 -13.76 -7.30
CA THR A 587 4.24 -14.58 -6.52
C THR A 587 5.48 -13.76 -6.12
N PRO A 588 6.25 -14.22 -5.10
CA PRO A 588 7.51 -13.58 -4.71
C PRO A 588 8.52 -13.45 -5.85
N GLU A 589 8.53 -14.43 -6.75
CA GLU A 589 9.41 -14.51 -7.93
C GLU A 589 8.96 -13.58 -9.07
N GLY A 590 7.82 -12.89 -8.91
CA GLY A 590 7.28 -11.98 -9.91
C GLY A 590 6.37 -12.63 -10.94
N THR A 591 6.18 -13.96 -10.87
CA THR A 591 5.20 -14.71 -11.67
C THR A 591 3.79 -14.19 -11.41
N ARG A 592 3.03 -14.02 -12.49
CA ARG A 592 1.67 -13.48 -12.50
C ARG A 592 0.80 -14.41 -13.33
N SER A 593 -0.51 -14.40 -13.06
CA SER A 593 -1.45 -14.95 -14.02
C SER A 593 -1.30 -14.24 -15.36
N LEU A 594 -1.23 -15.04 -16.43
CA LEU A 594 -1.58 -14.54 -17.75
C LEU A 594 -3.00 -13.99 -17.67
N THR A 595 -3.23 -12.78 -18.16
CA THR A 595 -4.59 -12.26 -18.32
C THR A 595 -5.04 -12.66 -19.72
N PRO A 596 -5.97 -13.61 -19.86
CA PRO A 596 -6.41 -14.06 -21.17
C PRO A 596 -7.10 -12.93 -21.93
N LYS A 597 -7.12 -13.07 -23.26
CA LYS A 597 -7.71 -12.10 -24.19
C LYS A 597 -9.25 -12.06 -24.09
N ASP A 598 -9.92 -13.16 -23.74
CA ASP A 598 -11.36 -13.23 -23.43
C ASP A 598 -11.69 -14.46 -22.55
N GLU A 599 -12.98 -14.66 -22.24
CA GLU A 599 -13.54 -15.92 -21.71
C GLU A 599 -14.38 -16.66 -22.80
N GLY A 600 -14.26 -16.30 -24.09
CA GLY A 600 -15.05 -16.91 -25.16
C GLY A 600 -14.99 -16.18 -26.51
N MET A 601 -15.32 -16.92 -27.58
CA MET A 601 -15.30 -16.46 -28.99
C MET A 601 -16.00 -15.10 -29.18
N GLY A 602 -15.22 -14.06 -29.47
CA GLY A 602 -15.71 -12.80 -30.05
C GLY A 602 -15.66 -12.86 -31.58
N LEU A 603 -16.79 -12.59 -32.25
CA LEU A 603 -16.83 -12.45 -33.70
C LEU A 603 -16.46 -10.99 -34.07
N MET A 604 -15.35 -10.80 -34.77
CA MET A 604 -14.92 -9.47 -35.22
C MET A 604 -15.44 -9.20 -36.64
N ILE A 605 -16.19 -8.12 -36.79
CA ILE A 605 -16.62 -7.61 -38.11
C ILE A 605 -15.77 -6.39 -38.42
N SER A 606 -14.79 -6.54 -39.32
CA SER A 606 -14.01 -5.43 -39.85
C SER A 606 -14.80 -4.76 -40.98
N ALA A 607 -15.42 -3.62 -40.70
CA ALA A 607 -16.04 -2.77 -41.71
C ALA A 607 -15.14 -1.56 -41.99
N PHE A 608 -14.72 -1.37 -43.24
CA PHE A 608 -14.14 -0.11 -43.68
C PHE A 608 -15.27 0.92 -43.78
N VAL A 609 -15.21 1.96 -42.96
CA VAL A 609 -16.07 3.14 -43.13
C VAL A 609 -15.36 4.04 -44.14
N SER A 610 -15.91 4.14 -45.35
CA SER A 610 -15.46 5.06 -46.40
C SER A 610 -15.76 6.51 -46.04
#